data_AF-A0AAP9T106-F1
#
_entry.id   AF-A0AAP9T106-F1
#
_cell.length_a   1.000
_cell.length_b   1.000
_cell.length_c   1.000
_cell.angle_alpha   90.00
_cell.angle_beta   90.00
_cell.angle_gamma   90.00
#
_symmetry.space_group_name_H-M   'P 1'
#
loop_
_entity.id
_entity.type
_entity.pdbx_description
1 polymer ?
#
loop_
_entity_poly.entity_id
_entity_poly.type
_entity_poly.pdbx_seq_one_letter_code
_entity_poly.pdbx_strand_id
1 'polypeptide(L)'
;MPISAEFNRPFPEQVTFFRNKLNLPTTRSGQITRDQNDAAFVVAGATKADLLADLRGAVDDAISNGQSLGEFRKQFEEIVSKRGWTGWTGEGSKAGRAWRTRLIYKTNLDTSYAAGRWAQMTDPDVVRLRPYWRYVHNTIENPRQQHKRWHNLVLRHDHPWWQAHYPPNGWGCNCGVETLNERGLKRLGKDEPDSPPNDGTYEHVDNTTGEVVTVPNGLQPGWDYAPGQTATERAIAARLNRLDSVEATIARQHITDLVEAPLFNRFWNGEVRGEYPVAVVPPVERQVLGAESPVVLLSQESLAAHKASHPEVGLEDYRRIQQILDSGEVYQREGEPGRMVYLSLGERLYRAALKRTGDGKKNYFLTLFVVTDEAAERNVRAKMQRLR
;
A
#
# COMPACT_ATOMS: atom_id res chain seq x y z
N MET A 1 40.53 3.23 9.16
CA MET A 1 39.36 2.71 9.89
C MET A 1 38.90 1.46 9.16
N PRO A 2 38.91 0.28 9.78
CA PRO A 2 38.36 -0.91 9.14
C PRO A 2 36.84 -0.72 9.02
N ILE A 3 36.31 -0.95 7.82
CA ILE A 3 34.87 -0.95 7.56
C ILE A 3 34.31 -2.20 8.26
N SER A 4 33.74 -2.03 9.45
CA SER A 4 32.94 -3.08 10.07
C SER A 4 31.63 -3.18 9.30
N ALA A 5 31.56 -4.12 8.36
CA ALA A 5 30.27 -4.52 7.81
C ALA A 5 29.47 -5.19 8.94
N GLU A 6 28.47 -4.49 9.47
CA GLU A 6 27.54 -5.04 10.46
C GLU A 6 26.58 -6.00 9.75
N PHE A 7 27.01 -7.25 9.57
CA PHE A 7 26.26 -8.30 8.86
C PHE A 7 24.99 -8.81 9.57
N ASN A 8 24.49 -8.10 10.60
CA ASN A 8 23.41 -8.56 11.47
C ASN A 8 22.41 -7.45 11.87
N ARG A 9 22.26 -6.39 11.07
CA ARG A 9 21.18 -5.42 11.33
C ARG A 9 19.85 -5.99 10.87
N PRO A 10 18.81 -6.01 11.73
CA PRO A 10 17.48 -6.40 11.30
C PRO A 10 16.96 -5.45 10.22
N PHE A 11 16.16 -5.97 9.30
CA PHE A 11 15.45 -5.17 8.32
C PHE A 11 14.27 -4.44 9.02
N PRO A 12 14.35 -3.11 9.28
CA PRO A 12 13.43 -2.45 10.19
C PRO A 12 11.97 -2.55 9.75
N GLU A 13 11.69 -2.43 8.45
CA GLU A 13 10.36 -2.46 7.88
C GLU A 13 9.71 -3.85 8.05
N GLN A 14 10.50 -4.92 7.94
CA GLN A 14 10.04 -6.27 8.24
C GLN A 14 9.73 -6.44 9.74
N VAL A 15 10.63 -5.99 10.63
CA VAL A 15 10.43 -6.07 12.08
C VAL A 15 9.17 -5.30 12.50
N THR A 16 9.03 -4.06 12.03
CA THR A 16 7.85 -3.22 12.31
C THR A 16 6.58 -3.89 11.80
N PHE A 17 6.58 -4.39 10.56
CA PHE A 17 5.41 -5.10 10.02
C PHE A 17 5.03 -6.31 10.88
N PHE A 18 6.01 -7.16 11.23
CA PHE A 18 5.75 -8.35 12.03
C PHE A 18 5.25 -8.01 13.45
N ARG A 19 5.86 -7.02 14.10
CA ARG A 19 5.49 -6.58 15.46
C ARG A 19 4.13 -5.88 15.53
N ASN A 20 3.63 -5.36 14.43
CA ASN A 20 2.29 -4.75 14.38
C ASN A 20 1.15 -5.77 14.22
N LYS A 21 1.45 -7.05 13.98
CA LYS A 21 0.42 -8.09 13.86
C LYS A 21 -0.28 -8.36 15.20
N LEU A 22 -1.53 -8.78 15.14
CA LEU A 22 -2.33 -9.24 16.28
C LEU A 22 -2.27 -10.76 16.40
N ASN A 23 -2.19 -11.29 17.61
CA ASN A 23 -2.28 -12.74 17.81
C ASN A 23 -3.73 -13.19 17.71
N LEU A 24 -4.07 -13.95 16.66
CA LEU A 24 -5.41 -14.49 16.49
C LEU A 24 -5.39 -16.03 16.53
N PRO A 25 -6.20 -16.66 17.41
CA PRO A 25 -6.29 -18.11 17.44
C PRO A 25 -6.99 -18.65 16.21
N THR A 26 -6.41 -19.71 15.63
CA THR A 26 -7.00 -20.46 14.52
C THR A 26 -6.93 -21.95 14.83
N THR A 27 -7.99 -22.68 14.50
CA THR A 27 -8.05 -24.13 14.63
C THR A 27 -7.51 -24.84 13.41
N ARG A 28 -7.54 -24.19 12.23
CA ARG A 28 -7.10 -24.76 10.95
C ARG A 28 -6.44 -23.73 10.04
N SER A 29 -5.68 -24.23 9.07
CA SER A 29 -5.16 -23.40 7.98
C SER A 29 -6.31 -22.86 7.11
N GLY A 30 -6.14 -21.66 6.56
CA GLY A 30 -7.14 -21.03 5.67
C GLY A 30 -8.26 -20.27 6.40
N GLN A 31 -8.30 -20.24 7.73
CA GLN A 31 -9.24 -19.37 8.47
C GLN A 31 -8.91 -17.88 8.37
N ILE A 32 -7.64 -17.57 8.13
CA ILE A 32 -7.12 -16.23 7.84
C ILE A 32 -6.46 -16.33 6.47
N THR A 33 -6.87 -15.47 5.54
CA THR A 33 -6.38 -15.48 4.16
C THR A 33 -6.07 -14.08 3.67
N ARG A 34 -5.30 -13.97 2.58
CA ARG A 34 -5.03 -12.71 1.89
C ARG A 34 -4.59 -11.58 2.84
N ASP A 35 -5.20 -10.41 2.73
CA ASP A 35 -4.95 -9.20 3.50
C ASP A 35 -5.15 -9.36 5.02
N GLN A 36 -5.96 -10.33 5.46
CA GLN A 36 -6.07 -10.63 6.89
C GLN A 36 -4.74 -11.13 7.46
N ASN A 37 -3.88 -11.76 6.65
CA ASN A 37 -2.53 -12.12 7.05
C ASN A 37 -1.64 -10.91 7.31
N ASP A 38 -1.92 -9.73 6.74
CA ASP A 38 -1.18 -8.51 7.09
C ASP A 38 -1.49 -8.03 8.51
N ALA A 39 -2.69 -8.35 9.02
CA ALA A 39 -3.15 -7.93 10.33
C ALA A 39 -2.84 -8.93 11.45
N ALA A 40 -2.72 -10.22 11.12
CA ALA A 40 -2.74 -11.29 12.11
C ALA A 40 -1.51 -12.20 12.05
N PHE A 41 -0.98 -12.52 13.23
CA PHE A 41 -0.10 -13.66 13.45
C PHE A 41 -0.95 -14.85 13.88
N VAL A 42 -0.83 -15.95 13.13
CA VAL A 42 -1.58 -17.18 13.37
C VAL A 42 -0.69 -18.39 13.24
N VAL A 43 -0.96 -19.41 14.07
CA VAL A 43 -0.41 -20.75 13.92
C VAL A 43 -1.56 -21.73 14.01
N ALA A 44 -1.92 -22.38 12.89
CA ALA A 44 -3.07 -23.28 12.83
C ALA A 44 -3.01 -24.37 13.92
N GLY A 45 -4.07 -24.48 14.72
CA GLY A 45 -4.16 -25.44 15.84
C GLY A 45 -3.55 -24.95 17.16
N ALA A 46 -2.84 -23.82 17.17
CA ALA A 46 -2.41 -23.14 18.39
C ALA A 46 -3.49 -22.14 18.80
N THR A 47 -4.43 -22.57 19.65
CA THR A 47 -5.58 -21.74 20.04
C THR A 47 -5.40 -21.04 21.39
N LYS A 48 -4.44 -21.47 22.21
CA LYS A 48 -4.13 -20.83 23.48
C LYS A 48 -3.32 -19.54 23.26
N ALA A 49 -3.72 -18.46 23.91
CA ALA A 49 -3.12 -17.14 23.73
C ALA A 49 -1.65 -17.09 24.14
N ASP A 50 -1.30 -17.77 25.23
CA ASP A 50 0.06 -17.84 25.77
C ASP A 50 1.02 -18.66 24.89
N LEU A 51 0.52 -19.76 24.31
CA LEU A 51 1.23 -20.52 23.29
C LEU A 51 1.48 -19.67 22.03
N LEU A 52 0.47 -18.95 21.53
CA LEU A 52 0.63 -18.08 20.36
C LEU A 52 1.61 -16.94 20.62
N ALA A 53 1.58 -16.36 21.83
CA ALA A 53 2.51 -15.31 22.22
C ALA A 53 3.96 -15.81 22.23
N ASP A 54 4.22 -16.97 22.83
CA ASP A 54 5.57 -17.56 22.84
C ASP A 54 6.04 -17.92 21.43
N LEU A 55 5.17 -18.54 20.60
CA LEU A 55 5.50 -18.87 19.21
C LEU A 55 5.78 -17.63 18.36
N ARG A 56 5.03 -16.54 18.58
CA ARG A 56 5.30 -15.25 17.94
C ARG A 56 6.65 -14.69 18.39
N GLY A 57 6.97 -14.79 19.68
CA GLY A 57 8.27 -14.38 20.22
C GLY A 57 9.43 -15.09 19.53
N ALA A 58 9.35 -16.41 19.38
CA ALA A 58 10.37 -17.19 18.67
C ALA A 58 10.54 -16.77 17.19
N VAL A 59 9.45 -16.36 16.52
CA VAL A 59 9.53 -15.82 15.16
C VAL A 59 10.08 -14.38 15.14
N ASP A 60 9.71 -13.54 16.11
CA ASP A 60 10.25 -12.18 16.24
C ASP A 60 11.78 -12.22 16.47
N ASP A 61 12.25 -13.16 17.28
CA ASP A 61 13.67 -13.39 17.52
C ASP A 61 14.38 -13.86 16.26
N ALA A 62 13.76 -14.75 15.48
CA ALA A 62 14.30 -15.17 14.19
C ALA A 62 14.44 -13.99 13.20
N ILE A 63 13.45 -13.10 13.16
CA ILE A 63 13.46 -11.92 12.28
C ILE A 63 14.46 -10.87 12.78
N SER A 64 14.45 -10.57 14.08
CA SER A 64 15.18 -9.44 14.67
C SER A 64 16.65 -9.75 14.92
N ASN A 65 16.97 -11.01 15.23
CA ASN A 65 18.32 -11.44 15.61
C ASN A 65 18.96 -12.40 14.59
N GLY A 66 18.26 -12.71 13.47
CA GLY A 66 18.78 -13.57 12.41
C GLY A 66 18.96 -15.04 12.82
N GLN A 67 18.12 -15.56 13.72
CA GLN A 67 18.23 -16.95 14.16
C GLN A 67 17.97 -17.93 13.01
N SER A 68 18.70 -19.03 13.00
CA SER A 68 18.54 -20.11 12.04
C SER A 68 17.29 -20.95 12.28
N LEU A 69 16.86 -21.71 11.25
CA LEU A 69 15.79 -22.71 11.39
C LEU A 69 16.09 -23.76 12.48
N GLY A 70 17.38 -24.07 12.72
CA GLY A 70 17.79 -25.01 13.76
C GLY A 70 17.54 -24.46 15.17
N GLU A 71 17.83 -23.18 15.40
CA GLU A 71 17.57 -22.49 16.67
C GLU A 71 16.07 -22.32 16.91
N PHE A 72 15.32 -21.89 15.89
CA PHE A 72 13.87 -21.80 15.96
C PHE A 72 13.23 -23.15 16.30
N ARG A 73 13.74 -24.26 15.73
CA ARG A 73 13.25 -25.61 16.04
C ARG A 73 13.40 -25.98 17.51
N LYS A 74 14.55 -25.65 18.11
CA LYS A 74 14.80 -25.91 19.53
C LYS A 74 13.82 -25.12 20.41
N GLN A 75 13.70 -23.81 20.15
CA GLN A 75 12.74 -22.96 20.88
C GLN A 75 11.30 -23.43 20.70
N PHE A 76 10.91 -23.82 19.48
CA PHE A 76 9.59 -24.37 19.23
C PHE A 76 9.33 -25.61 20.10
N GLU A 77 10.26 -26.57 20.14
CA GLU A 77 10.14 -27.78 20.97
C GLU A 77 10.01 -27.44 22.47
N GLU A 78 10.81 -26.49 22.96
CA GLU A 78 10.73 -25.98 24.33
C GLU A 78 9.36 -25.33 24.63
N ILE A 79 8.86 -24.49 23.73
CA ILE A 79 7.57 -23.80 23.86
C ILE A 79 6.42 -24.79 23.89
N VAL A 80 6.36 -25.72 22.93
CA VAL A 80 5.24 -26.69 22.86
C VAL A 80 5.23 -27.61 24.07
N SER A 81 6.41 -28.01 24.56
CA SER A 81 6.56 -28.79 25.80
C SER A 81 6.09 -28.00 27.02
N LYS A 82 6.60 -26.79 27.20
CA LYS A 82 6.25 -25.89 28.32
C LYS A 82 4.76 -25.56 28.38
N ARG A 83 4.12 -25.37 27.22
CA ARG A 83 2.70 -25.00 27.11
C ARG A 83 1.76 -26.20 27.06
N GLY A 84 2.31 -27.43 27.09
CA GLY A 84 1.55 -28.67 27.00
C GLY A 84 0.72 -28.76 25.72
N TRP A 85 1.26 -28.31 24.59
CA TRP A 85 0.57 -28.38 23.30
C TRP A 85 0.90 -29.70 22.61
N THR A 86 -0.07 -30.61 22.62
CA THR A 86 0.01 -31.95 22.01
C THR A 86 -1.06 -32.12 20.93
N GLY A 87 -0.94 -33.17 20.12
CA GLY A 87 -1.86 -33.51 19.03
C GLY A 87 -1.74 -32.62 17.79
N TRP A 88 -0.69 -31.81 17.69
CA TRP A 88 -0.49 -30.90 16.55
C TRP A 88 0.05 -31.64 15.32
N THR A 89 -0.29 -31.11 14.13
CA THR A 89 0.03 -31.77 12.86
C THR A 89 1.53 -31.96 12.66
N GLY A 90 1.95 -33.22 12.60
CA GLY A 90 3.35 -33.61 12.41
C GLY A 90 4.09 -34.01 13.69
N GLU A 91 3.49 -33.87 14.87
CA GLU A 91 4.12 -34.19 16.16
C GLU A 91 4.69 -35.62 16.21
N GLY A 92 3.91 -36.59 15.69
CA GLY A 92 4.21 -38.02 15.78
C GLY A 92 5.40 -38.53 14.97
N SER A 93 6.08 -37.68 14.18
CA SER A 93 7.26 -38.13 13.41
C SER A 93 8.32 -37.03 13.27
N LYS A 94 9.59 -37.43 13.18
CA LYS A 94 10.70 -36.49 12.93
C LYS A 94 10.49 -35.65 11.66
N ALA A 95 9.98 -36.28 10.59
CA ALA A 95 9.68 -35.59 9.33
C ALA A 95 8.54 -34.59 9.49
N GLY A 96 7.46 -34.95 10.20
CA GLY A 96 6.34 -34.05 10.48
C GLY A 96 6.75 -32.84 11.31
N ARG A 97 7.55 -33.03 12.38
CA ARG A 97 8.09 -31.93 13.19
C ARG A 97 8.99 -31.01 12.37
N ALA A 98 9.87 -31.60 11.54
CA ALA A 98 10.75 -30.85 10.65
C ALA A 98 9.98 -30.03 9.61
N TRP A 99 8.90 -30.59 9.05
CA TRP A 99 7.99 -29.89 8.13
C TRP A 99 7.27 -28.75 8.83
N ARG A 100 6.65 -29.01 9.98
CA ARG A 100 5.82 -28.04 10.70
C ARG A 100 6.61 -26.80 11.12
N THR A 101 7.75 -27.02 11.73
CA THR A 101 8.65 -25.94 12.15
C THR A 101 9.19 -25.13 10.97
N ARG A 102 9.59 -25.81 9.88
CA ARG A 102 10.02 -25.14 8.65
C ARG A 102 8.91 -24.29 8.04
N LEU A 103 7.68 -24.79 8.04
CA LEU A 103 6.52 -24.08 7.50
C LEU A 103 6.27 -22.79 8.29
N ILE A 104 6.19 -22.87 9.61
CA ILE A 104 5.94 -21.70 10.48
C ILE A 104 7.06 -20.67 10.32
N TYR A 105 8.31 -21.12 10.45
CA TYR A 105 9.48 -20.26 10.33
C TYR A 105 9.51 -19.57 8.96
N LYS A 106 9.55 -20.35 7.88
CA LYS A 106 9.78 -19.82 6.54
C LYS A 106 8.64 -18.93 6.08
N THR A 107 7.40 -19.34 6.30
CA THR A 107 6.23 -18.56 5.86
C THR A 107 6.19 -17.20 6.54
N ASN A 108 6.43 -17.14 7.85
CA ASN A 108 6.43 -15.85 8.56
C ASN A 108 7.61 -14.98 8.15
N LEU A 109 8.82 -15.55 7.99
CA LEU A 109 9.98 -14.78 7.53
C LEU A 109 9.79 -14.24 6.12
N ASP A 110 9.37 -15.07 5.16
CA ASP A 110 9.22 -14.67 3.76
C ASP A 110 8.11 -13.62 3.60
N THR A 111 6.94 -13.82 4.23
CA THR A 111 5.81 -12.88 4.11
C THR A 111 6.08 -11.56 4.80
N SER A 112 6.73 -11.56 5.98
CA SER A 112 7.11 -10.32 6.66
C SER A 112 8.22 -9.58 5.93
N TYR A 113 9.19 -10.30 5.36
CA TYR A 113 10.23 -9.70 4.53
C TYR A 113 9.63 -9.07 3.27
N ALA A 114 8.74 -9.80 2.57
CA ALA A 114 8.03 -9.30 1.40
C ALA A 114 7.20 -8.04 1.72
N ALA A 115 6.56 -8.01 2.89
CA ALA A 115 5.82 -6.85 3.38
C ALA A 115 6.70 -5.65 3.70
N GLY A 116 7.84 -5.86 4.36
CA GLY A 116 8.83 -4.80 4.57
C GLY A 116 9.37 -4.27 3.25
N ARG A 117 9.63 -5.17 2.29
CA ARG A 117 10.05 -4.80 0.93
C ARG A 117 8.96 -4.03 0.20
N TRP A 118 7.69 -4.41 0.34
CA TRP A 118 6.57 -3.66 -0.24
C TRP A 118 6.60 -2.22 0.27
N ALA A 119 6.63 -2.02 1.59
CA ALA A 119 6.70 -0.69 2.19
C ALA A 119 7.86 0.14 1.64
N GLN A 120 9.08 -0.42 1.57
CA GLN A 120 10.24 0.26 0.97
C GLN A 120 10.06 0.59 -0.51
N MET A 121 9.50 -0.33 -1.30
CA MET A 121 9.41 -0.17 -2.75
C MET A 121 8.27 0.74 -3.18
N THR A 122 7.27 0.93 -2.30
CA THR A 122 6.16 1.87 -2.49
C THR A 122 6.40 3.24 -1.85
N ASP A 123 7.54 3.45 -1.21
CA ASP A 123 7.93 4.77 -0.73
C ASP A 123 7.95 5.76 -1.93
N PRO A 124 7.34 6.96 -1.80
CA PRO A 124 7.22 7.92 -2.90
C PRO A 124 8.56 8.29 -3.55
N ASP A 125 9.63 8.40 -2.78
CA ASP A 125 10.96 8.68 -3.33
C ASP A 125 11.52 7.50 -4.10
N VAL A 126 11.27 6.27 -3.62
CA VAL A 126 11.69 5.05 -4.32
C VAL A 126 10.92 4.88 -5.61
N VAL A 127 9.60 5.05 -5.59
CA VAL A 127 8.74 4.97 -6.78
C VAL A 127 9.15 6.00 -7.83
N ARG A 128 9.36 7.26 -7.42
CA ARG A 128 9.79 8.35 -8.30
C ARG A 128 11.11 8.04 -8.99
N LEU A 129 12.06 7.42 -8.28
CA LEU A 129 13.39 7.11 -8.82
C LEU A 129 13.46 5.75 -9.53
N ARG A 130 12.58 4.81 -9.18
CA ARG A 130 12.62 3.40 -9.62
C ARG A 130 11.20 2.86 -9.88
N PRO A 131 10.49 3.42 -10.87
CA PRO A 131 9.06 3.16 -11.09
C PRO A 131 8.76 1.77 -11.69
N TYR A 132 9.77 1.00 -12.06
CA TYR A 132 9.57 -0.32 -12.65
C TYR A 132 9.92 -1.43 -11.67
N TRP A 133 9.13 -2.48 -11.63
CA TRP A 133 9.32 -3.64 -10.79
C TRP A 133 9.58 -4.87 -11.64
N ARG A 134 10.58 -5.66 -11.26
CA ARG A 134 10.99 -6.90 -11.92
C ARG A 134 10.66 -8.10 -11.06
N TYR A 135 9.95 -9.05 -11.64
CA TYR A 135 9.72 -10.34 -10.99
C TYR A 135 10.98 -11.21 -11.06
N VAL A 136 11.48 -11.66 -9.91
CA VAL A 136 12.68 -12.48 -9.79
C VAL A 136 12.30 -13.87 -9.29
N HIS A 137 12.44 -14.87 -10.17
CA HIS A 137 12.27 -16.26 -9.81
C HIS A 137 13.56 -16.81 -9.22
N ASN A 138 13.49 -17.41 -8.04
CA ASN A 138 14.59 -18.16 -7.47
C ASN A 138 14.30 -19.66 -7.61
N THR A 139 15.20 -20.38 -8.27
CA THR A 139 15.00 -21.79 -8.63
C THR A 139 15.06 -22.66 -7.38
N ILE A 140 14.07 -23.54 -7.25
CA ILE A 140 14.02 -24.61 -6.25
C ILE A 140 13.93 -25.96 -6.97
N GLU A 141 14.21 -27.04 -6.25
CA GLU A 141 13.86 -28.39 -6.69
C GLU A 141 12.33 -28.44 -6.90
N ASN A 142 11.90 -28.67 -8.15
CA ASN A 142 10.50 -28.55 -8.62
C ASN A 142 9.94 -27.10 -8.65
N PRO A 143 10.46 -26.24 -9.54
CA PRO A 143 9.99 -24.87 -9.67
C PRO A 143 8.62 -24.82 -10.36
N ARG A 144 7.75 -23.92 -9.89
CA ARG A 144 6.48 -23.63 -10.56
C ARG A 144 6.75 -23.00 -11.93
N GLN A 145 6.27 -23.63 -13.01
CA GLN A 145 6.62 -23.23 -14.37
C GLN A 145 6.11 -21.83 -14.73
N GLN A 146 4.95 -21.42 -14.19
CA GLN A 146 4.45 -20.05 -14.33
C GLN A 146 5.45 -19.03 -13.75
N HIS A 147 6.01 -19.29 -12.55
CA HIS A 147 6.96 -18.37 -11.92
C HIS A 147 8.25 -18.24 -12.72
N LYS A 148 8.70 -19.33 -13.35
CA LYS A 148 9.82 -19.30 -14.30
C LYS A 148 9.51 -18.42 -15.52
N ARG A 149 8.31 -18.54 -16.08
CA ARG A 149 7.85 -17.71 -17.21
C ARG A 149 7.77 -16.23 -16.84
N TRP A 150 7.43 -15.91 -15.59
CA TRP A 150 7.40 -14.54 -15.09
C TRP A 150 8.80 -13.98 -14.76
N HIS A 151 9.87 -14.78 -14.78
CA HIS A 151 11.19 -14.26 -14.47
C HIS A 151 11.61 -13.19 -15.47
N ASN A 152 12.05 -12.04 -14.96
CA ASN A 152 12.34 -10.82 -15.73
C ASN A 152 11.13 -10.19 -16.43
N LEU A 153 9.90 -10.56 -16.04
CA LEU A 153 8.73 -9.73 -16.30
C LEU A 153 8.93 -8.39 -15.57
N VAL A 154 8.93 -7.30 -16.32
CA VAL A 154 9.06 -5.94 -15.80
C VAL A 154 7.77 -5.18 -16.04
N LEU A 155 7.07 -4.78 -14.98
CA LEU A 155 5.88 -3.94 -15.07
C LEU A 155 6.12 -2.63 -14.31
N ARG A 156 5.32 -1.60 -14.56
CA ARG A 156 5.30 -0.45 -13.64
C ARG A 156 4.86 -0.88 -12.24
N HIS A 157 5.34 -0.20 -11.21
CA HIS A 157 5.05 -0.48 -9.81
C HIS A 157 3.54 -0.46 -9.47
N ASP A 158 2.77 0.39 -10.17
CA ASP A 158 1.34 0.60 -9.98
C ASP A 158 0.46 -0.33 -10.83
N HIS A 159 1.07 -1.24 -11.60
CA HIS A 159 0.33 -2.15 -12.45
C HIS A 159 -0.51 -3.15 -11.61
N PRO A 160 -1.84 -3.31 -11.88
CA PRO A 160 -2.74 -4.15 -11.06
C PRO A 160 -2.31 -5.60 -10.87
N TRP A 161 -1.54 -6.16 -11.81
CA TRP A 161 -0.97 -7.50 -11.71
C TRP A 161 -0.24 -7.76 -10.38
N TRP A 162 0.47 -6.76 -9.85
CA TRP A 162 1.19 -6.87 -8.58
C TRP A 162 0.28 -7.09 -7.38
N GLN A 163 -0.98 -6.62 -7.43
CA GLN A 163 -1.91 -6.78 -6.32
C GLN A 163 -2.17 -8.26 -6.00
N ALA A 164 -2.11 -9.14 -7.01
CA ALA A 164 -2.32 -10.58 -6.84
C ALA A 164 -1.04 -11.42 -6.98
N HIS A 165 -0.02 -10.94 -7.68
CA HIS A 165 1.16 -11.75 -8.06
C HIS A 165 2.47 -11.31 -7.39
N TYR A 166 2.41 -10.35 -6.46
CA TYR A 166 3.57 -9.97 -5.65
C TYR A 166 3.96 -11.10 -4.69
N PRO A 167 5.16 -11.71 -4.82
CA PRO A 167 5.55 -12.87 -4.04
C PRO A 167 5.60 -12.61 -2.52
N PRO A 168 5.49 -13.68 -1.70
CA PRO A 168 5.33 -15.09 -2.07
C PRO A 168 3.96 -15.45 -2.67
N ASN A 169 3.99 -16.22 -3.75
CA ASN A 169 2.81 -16.66 -4.53
C ASN A 169 2.27 -18.05 -4.12
N GLY A 170 2.61 -18.51 -2.92
CA GLY A 170 2.32 -19.85 -2.42
C GLY A 170 3.32 -20.36 -1.39
N TRP A 171 2.95 -21.44 -0.71
CA TRP A 171 3.80 -22.11 0.28
C TRP A 171 5.17 -22.47 -0.29
N GLY A 172 6.24 -22.05 0.39
CA GLY A 172 7.62 -22.33 -0.04
C GLY A 172 8.07 -21.58 -1.30
N CYS A 173 7.35 -20.54 -1.73
CA CYS A 173 7.84 -19.65 -2.79
C CYS A 173 9.08 -18.87 -2.31
N ASN A 174 10.10 -18.78 -3.17
CA ASN A 174 11.33 -18.00 -2.94
C ASN A 174 11.49 -16.85 -3.95
N CYS A 175 10.43 -16.56 -4.73
CA CYS A 175 10.47 -15.46 -5.69
C CYS A 175 10.44 -14.12 -4.93
N GLY A 176 10.89 -13.06 -5.59
CA GLY A 176 10.86 -11.71 -5.05
C GLY A 176 10.68 -10.67 -6.15
N VAL A 177 10.77 -9.40 -5.76
CA VAL A 177 10.65 -8.26 -6.67
C VAL A 177 11.81 -7.31 -6.46
N GLU A 178 12.35 -6.81 -7.57
CA GLU A 178 13.38 -5.79 -7.58
C GLU A 178 12.88 -4.51 -8.25
N THR A 179 13.24 -3.36 -7.70
CA THR A 179 12.92 -2.06 -8.32
C THR A 179 13.99 -1.67 -9.33
N LEU A 180 13.57 -1.09 -10.44
CA LEU A 180 14.41 -0.66 -11.55
C LEU A 180 14.08 0.78 -11.91
N ASN A 181 15.13 1.52 -12.28
CA ASN A 181 15.01 2.76 -13.03
C ASN A 181 15.19 2.47 -14.53
N GLU A 182 15.07 3.48 -15.38
CA GLU A 182 15.26 3.36 -16.83
C GLU A 182 16.59 2.69 -17.21
N ARG A 183 17.69 3.04 -16.52
CA ARG A 183 18.99 2.39 -16.76
C ARG A 183 18.95 0.90 -16.43
N GLY A 184 18.21 0.51 -15.39
CA GLY A 184 17.97 -0.89 -15.04
C GLY A 184 17.13 -1.62 -16.08
N LEU A 185 16.09 -0.98 -16.59
CA LEU A 185 15.26 -1.50 -17.67
C LEU A 185 16.09 -1.73 -18.95
N LYS A 186 16.88 -0.73 -19.36
CA LYS A 186 17.78 -0.82 -20.52
C LYS A 186 18.84 -1.92 -20.39
N ARG A 187 19.37 -2.16 -19.18
CA ARG A 187 20.30 -3.28 -18.94
C ARG A 187 19.66 -4.66 -19.16
N LEU A 188 18.33 -4.75 -19.12
CA LEU A 188 17.58 -5.97 -19.45
C LEU A 188 17.21 -6.05 -20.94
N GLY A 189 17.67 -5.10 -21.77
CA GLY A 189 17.33 -5.02 -23.18
C GLY A 189 15.89 -4.58 -23.45
N LYS A 190 15.29 -3.84 -22.50
CA LYS A 190 13.92 -3.33 -22.60
C LYS A 190 13.94 -1.80 -22.73
N ASP A 191 13.19 -1.28 -23.68
CA ASP A 191 12.97 0.17 -23.83
C ASP A 191 11.76 0.65 -23.03
N GLU A 192 10.76 -0.23 -22.84
CA GLU A 192 9.51 0.02 -22.10
C GLU A 192 9.19 -1.17 -21.18
N PRO A 193 8.35 -1.00 -20.13
CA PRO A 193 7.84 -2.12 -19.35
C PRO A 193 7.01 -3.08 -20.21
N ASP A 194 6.97 -4.35 -19.81
CA ASP A 194 6.20 -5.40 -20.45
C ASP A 194 4.69 -5.23 -20.26
N SER A 195 3.92 -6.00 -21.04
CA SER A 195 2.52 -6.28 -20.72
C SER A 195 2.42 -7.52 -19.84
N PRO A 196 1.49 -7.56 -18.85
CA PRO A 196 1.29 -8.74 -18.03
C PRO A 196 0.83 -9.93 -18.89
N PRO A 197 1.26 -11.16 -18.59
CA PRO A 197 0.72 -12.34 -19.26
C PRO A 197 -0.74 -12.56 -18.86
N ASN A 198 -1.58 -12.97 -19.83
CA ASN A 198 -2.92 -13.48 -19.55
C ASN A 198 -2.85 -14.99 -19.33
N ASP A 199 -2.46 -15.41 -18.13
CA ASP A 199 -2.39 -16.83 -17.78
C ASP A 199 -3.75 -17.42 -17.40
N GLY A 200 -4.82 -16.60 -17.34
CA GLY A 200 -6.17 -17.04 -16.95
C GLY A 200 -6.31 -17.38 -15.47
N THR A 201 -7.42 -18.03 -15.12
CA THR A 201 -7.78 -18.44 -13.77
C THR A 201 -8.20 -19.90 -13.72
N TYR A 202 -8.30 -20.46 -12.52
CA TYR A 202 -8.89 -21.77 -12.26
C TYR A 202 -9.81 -21.71 -11.03
N GLU A 203 -10.79 -22.59 -10.97
CA GLU A 203 -11.67 -22.73 -9.80
C GLU A 203 -11.03 -23.68 -8.77
N HIS A 204 -11.03 -23.26 -7.51
CA HIS A 204 -10.62 -24.07 -6.38
C HIS A 204 -11.78 -24.23 -5.40
N VAL A 205 -12.06 -25.46 -4.99
CA VAL A 205 -13.02 -25.75 -3.94
C VAL A 205 -12.29 -25.85 -2.60
N ASP A 206 -12.62 -24.99 -1.65
CA ASP A 206 -12.14 -25.16 -0.27
C ASP A 206 -12.82 -26.41 0.31
N ASN A 207 -12.03 -27.46 0.52
CA ASN A 207 -12.51 -28.75 1.02
C ASN A 207 -13.15 -28.70 2.42
N THR A 208 -13.07 -27.56 3.10
CA THR A 208 -13.63 -27.36 4.45
C THR A 208 -14.90 -26.55 4.45
N THR A 209 -14.99 -25.49 3.62
CA THR A 209 -16.19 -24.64 3.55
C THR A 209 -17.12 -25.04 2.40
N GLY A 210 -16.62 -25.77 1.41
CA GLY A 210 -17.31 -26.04 0.15
C GLY A 210 -17.38 -24.82 -0.78
N GLU A 211 -16.75 -23.71 -0.42
CA GLU A 211 -16.74 -22.49 -1.22
C GLU A 211 -15.87 -22.66 -2.46
N VAL A 212 -16.36 -22.18 -3.60
CA VAL A 212 -15.61 -22.15 -4.86
C VAL A 212 -14.99 -20.76 -5.00
N VAL A 213 -13.66 -20.73 -5.05
CA VAL A 213 -12.88 -19.50 -5.26
C VAL A 213 -12.18 -19.53 -6.60
N THR A 214 -12.23 -18.42 -7.34
CA THR A 214 -11.46 -18.25 -8.57
C THR A 214 -10.05 -17.77 -8.22
N VAL A 215 -9.02 -18.48 -8.71
CA VAL A 215 -7.61 -18.21 -8.40
C VAL A 215 -6.83 -17.98 -9.70
N PRO A 216 -5.98 -16.95 -9.83
CA PRO A 216 -5.18 -16.78 -11.03
C PRO A 216 -4.13 -17.90 -11.18
N ASN A 217 -3.88 -18.30 -12.41
CA ASN A 217 -2.95 -19.40 -12.69
C ASN A 217 -1.53 -19.07 -12.21
N GLY A 218 -0.90 -20.01 -11.50
CA GLY A 218 0.42 -19.84 -10.91
C GLY A 218 0.42 -19.34 -9.46
N LEU A 219 -0.74 -18.97 -8.91
CA LEU A 219 -0.91 -18.68 -7.48
C LEU A 219 -1.52 -19.90 -6.77
N GLN A 220 -1.24 -20.05 -5.49
CA GLN A 220 -1.98 -20.97 -4.62
C GLN A 220 -3.20 -20.25 -4.01
N PRO A 221 -4.30 -20.95 -3.70
CA PRO A 221 -5.47 -20.33 -3.09
C PRO A 221 -5.11 -19.61 -1.79
N GLY A 222 -5.57 -18.35 -1.63
CA GLY A 222 -5.30 -17.50 -0.47
C GLY A 222 -3.94 -16.76 -0.49
N TRP A 223 -3.16 -16.93 -1.56
CA TRP A 223 -1.89 -16.22 -1.82
C TRP A 223 -1.99 -15.17 -2.92
N ASP A 224 -3.20 -14.94 -3.43
CA ASP A 224 -3.57 -13.94 -4.42
C ASP A 224 -3.72 -12.54 -3.79
N TYR A 225 -2.66 -12.08 -3.11
CA TYR A 225 -2.54 -10.75 -2.51
C TYR A 225 -1.08 -10.34 -2.44
N ALA A 226 -0.81 -9.05 -2.23
CA ALA A 226 0.54 -8.55 -1.98
C ALA A 226 0.79 -8.39 -0.46
N PRO A 227 1.68 -9.20 0.16
CA PRO A 227 2.01 -9.02 1.57
C PRO A 227 2.50 -7.61 1.88
N GLY A 228 1.95 -7.02 2.93
CA GLY A 228 2.28 -5.67 3.39
C GLY A 228 1.52 -4.55 2.69
N GLN A 229 0.78 -4.82 1.61
CA GLN A 229 0.01 -3.80 0.91
C GLN A 229 -1.00 -3.14 1.84
N THR A 230 -1.87 -3.91 2.48
CA THR A 230 -2.92 -3.33 3.32
C THR A 230 -2.39 -2.74 4.62
N ALA A 231 -1.25 -3.26 5.12
CA ALA A 231 -0.56 -2.66 6.26
C ALA A 231 0.03 -1.28 5.90
N THR A 232 0.63 -1.15 4.71
CA THR A 232 1.14 0.12 4.19
C THR A 232 0.01 1.11 4.00
N GLU A 233 -1.11 0.67 3.44
CA GLU A 233 -2.31 1.51 3.25
C GLU A 233 -2.90 1.99 4.56
N ARG A 234 -2.98 1.11 5.56
CA ARG A 234 -3.38 1.48 6.93
C ARG A 234 -2.42 2.46 7.57
N ALA A 235 -1.11 2.29 7.37
CA ALA A 235 -0.10 3.22 7.88
C ALA A 235 -0.22 4.59 7.22
N ILE A 236 -0.46 4.63 5.90
CA ILE A 236 -0.77 5.86 5.17
C ILE A 236 -2.04 6.50 5.75
N ALA A 237 -3.16 5.77 5.83
CA ALA A 237 -4.42 6.27 6.38
C ALA A 237 -4.28 6.80 7.82
N ALA A 238 -3.52 6.10 8.67
CA ALA A 238 -3.23 6.58 10.03
C ALA A 238 -2.38 7.85 10.03
N ARG A 239 -1.45 8.01 9.07
CA ARG A 239 -0.72 9.25 8.85
C ARG A 239 -1.66 10.37 8.42
N LEU A 240 -2.60 10.10 7.49
CA LEU A 240 -3.60 11.06 7.05
C LEU A 240 -4.40 11.64 8.23
N ASN A 241 -4.89 10.78 9.12
CA ASN A 241 -5.61 11.21 10.33
C ASN A 241 -4.75 12.08 11.26
N ARG A 242 -3.43 11.88 11.29
CA ARG A 242 -2.52 12.77 12.03
C ARG A 242 -2.31 14.09 11.28
N LEU A 243 -2.32 14.11 9.95
CA LEU A 243 -2.19 15.36 9.18
C LEU A 243 -3.31 16.35 9.50
N ASP A 244 -4.51 15.86 9.81
CA ASP A 244 -5.62 16.71 10.28
C ASP A 244 -5.36 17.41 11.62
N SER A 245 -4.42 16.90 12.43
CA SER A 245 -4.13 17.41 13.79
C SER A 245 -2.76 18.09 13.95
N VAL A 246 -1.93 18.14 12.90
CA VAL A 246 -0.62 18.81 12.90
C VAL A 246 -0.68 20.20 12.24
N GLU A 247 0.35 21.01 12.47
CA GLU A 247 0.47 22.33 11.84
C GLU A 247 0.46 22.23 10.30
N ALA A 248 -0.14 23.23 9.64
CA ALA A 248 -0.36 23.25 8.19
C ALA A 248 0.95 23.09 7.38
N THR A 249 2.09 23.54 7.92
CA THR A 249 3.40 23.41 7.28
C THR A 249 3.86 21.95 7.20
N ILE A 250 3.68 21.18 8.27
CA ILE A 250 4.02 19.75 8.33
C ILE A 250 3.02 18.94 7.50
N ALA A 251 1.73 19.28 7.59
CA ALA A 251 0.70 18.68 6.75
C ALA A 251 1.02 18.82 5.26
N ARG A 252 1.46 20.01 4.84
CA ARG A 252 1.80 20.32 3.44
C ARG A 252 2.95 19.47 2.92
N GLN A 253 4.02 19.30 3.70
CA GLN A 253 5.17 18.47 3.30
C GLN A 253 4.75 17.03 2.98
N HIS A 254 3.76 16.48 3.68
CA HIS A 254 3.31 15.12 3.47
C HIS A 254 2.25 14.96 2.38
N ILE A 255 1.50 16.01 2.04
CA ILE A 255 0.45 15.91 1.01
C ILE A 255 1.02 15.68 -0.38
N THR A 256 2.15 16.30 -0.71
CA THR A 256 2.84 16.05 -1.99
C THR A 256 3.22 14.57 -2.12
N ASP A 257 3.80 13.99 -1.07
CA ASP A 257 4.15 12.56 -1.04
C ASP A 257 2.92 11.65 -1.22
N LEU A 258 1.77 12.05 -0.70
CA LEU A 258 0.53 11.26 -0.69
C LEU A 258 -0.19 11.23 -2.03
N VAL A 259 -0.20 12.33 -2.79
CA VAL A 259 -0.82 12.37 -4.13
C VAL A 259 0.08 11.73 -5.21
N GLU A 260 1.38 11.64 -4.95
CA GLU A 260 2.32 10.88 -5.79
C GLU A 260 2.38 9.38 -5.42
N ALA A 261 1.89 9.00 -4.24
CA ALA A 261 1.89 7.62 -3.79
C ALA A 261 0.98 6.72 -4.66
N PRO A 262 1.32 5.42 -4.82
CA PRO A 262 0.50 4.46 -5.56
C PRO A 262 -0.94 4.36 -5.04
N LEU A 263 -1.14 4.63 -3.75
CA LEU A 263 -2.46 4.59 -3.13
C LEU A 263 -3.41 5.64 -3.74
N PHE A 264 -2.91 6.81 -4.13
CA PHE A 264 -3.73 7.81 -4.81
C PHE A 264 -4.15 7.34 -6.20
N ASN A 265 -3.34 6.55 -6.91
CA ASN A 265 -3.72 5.97 -8.20
C ASN A 265 -4.86 4.95 -8.04
N ARG A 266 -4.80 4.12 -6.97
CA ARG A 266 -5.88 3.18 -6.63
C ARG A 266 -7.16 3.92 -6.26
N PHE A 267 -7.05 5.00 -5.47
CA PHE A 267 -8.17 5.91 -5.23
C PHE A 267 -8.68 6.52 -6.55
N TRP A 268 -7.82 7.01 -7.42
CA TRP A 268 -8.22 7.56 -8.72
C TRP A 268 -9.04 6.58 -9.59
N ASN A 269 -8.71 5.29 -9.50
CA ASN A 269 -9.35 4.20 -10.23
C ASN A 269 -10.61 3.63 -9.54
N GLY A 270 -11.00 4.15 -8.38
CA GLY A 270 -12.18 3.68 -7.64
C GLY A 270 -11.94 2.41 -6.82
N GLU A 271 -10.70 1.96 -6.68
CA GLU A 271 -10.35 0.75 -5.91
C GLU A 271 -10.37 1.00 -4.40
N VAL A 272 -10.13 2.25 -3.98
CA VAL A 272 -10.15 2.67 -2.57
C VAL A 272 -11.38 3.53 -2.32
N ARG A 273 -12.31 3.04 -1.49
CA ARG A 273 -13.51 3.79 -1.12
C ARG A 273 -13.22 4.85 -0.06
N GLY A 274 -14.00 5.93 -0.05
CA GLY A 274 -13.94 6.95 1.00
C GLY A 274 -13.40 8.29 0.51
N GLU A 275 -12.58 8.92 1.34
CA GLU A 275 -12.02 10.27 1.14
C GLU A 275 -10.49 10.18 1.12
N TYR A 276 -9.85 10.98 0.27
CA TYR A 276 -8.40 11.05 0.15
C TYR A 276 -7.92 12.50 0.22
N PRO A 277 -6.88 12.82 0.99
CA PRO A 277 -6.39 14.18 1.10
C PRO A 277 -5.53 14.53 -0.11
N VAL A 278 -5.85 15.67 -0.72
CA VAL A 278 -5.27 16.10 -2.00
C VAL A 278 -4.55 17.44 -1.92
N ALA A 279 -4.78 18.22 -0.86
CA ALA A 279 -4.16 19.52 -0.68
C ALA A 279 -4.17 19.97 0.79
N VAL A 280 -3.41 21.03 1.07
CA VAL A 280 -3.49 21.81 2.30
C VAL A 280 -3.78 23.26 1.92
N VAL A 281 -4.84 23.81 2.51
CA VAL A 281 -5.22 25.21 2.35
C VAL A 281 -4.14 26.08 3.01
N PRO A 282 -3.60 27.11 2.32
CA PRO A 282 -2.65 28.01 2.95
C PRO A 282 -3.28 28.81 4.11
N PRO A 283 -2.48 29.28 5.09
CA PRO A 283 -3.01 29.78 6.36
C PRO A 283 -3.98 30.97 6.25
N VAL A 284 -3.70 31.90 5.33
CA VAL A 284 -4.54 33.09 5.10
C VAL A 284 -5.89 32.66 4.52
N GLU A 285 -5.87 31.82 3.51
CA GLU A 285 -7.06 31.27 2.86
C GLU A 285 -7.86 30.38 3.81
N ARG A 286 -7.20 29.63 4.69
CA ARG A 286 -7.85 28.83 5.74
C ARG A 286 -8.62 29.71 6.72
N GLN A 287 -8.01 30.85 7.12
CA GLN A 287 -8.66 31.81 8.00
C GLN A 287 -9.87 32.45 7.31
N VAL A 288 -9.75 32.81 6.04
CA VAL A 288 -10.86 33.40 5.26
C VAL A 288 -11.97 32.37 4.99
N LEU A 289 -11.65 31.10 4.77
CA LEU A 289 -12.63 29.99 4.71
C LEU A 289 -13.26 29.67 6.07
N GLY A 290 -12.64 30.12 7.16
CA GLY A 290 -12.99 29.73 8.54
C GLY A 290 -12.79 28.24 8.80
N ALA A 291 -11.85 27.58 8.11
CA ALA A 291 -11.68 26.14 8.18
C ALA A 291 -10.88 25.68 9.41
N GLU A 292 -11.44 24.73 10.18
CA GLU A 292 -10.77 24.16 11.36
C GLU A 292 -9.66 23.20 10.98
N SER A 293 -9.79 22.40 9.92
CA SER A 293 -8.69 21.61 9.37
C SER A 293 -7.99 22.39 8.26
N PRO A 294 -6.66 22.30 8.11
CA PRO A 294 -5.98 22.82 6.93
C PRO A 294 -6.06 21.85 5.74
N VAL A 295 -6.46 20.60 5.93
CA VAL A 295 -6.45 19.55 4.90
C VAL A 295 -7.68 19.67 4.00
N VAL A 296 -7.47 19.47 2.70
CA VAL A 296 -8.50 19.35 1.68
C VAL A 296 -8.63 17.88 1.27
N LEU A 297 -9.84 17.36 1.42
CA LEU A 297 -10.21 15.99 1.09
C LEU A 297 -10.91 15.93 -0.28
N LEU A 298 -10.76 14.82 -0.98
CA LEU A 298 -11.49 14.46 -2.18
C LEU A 298 -12.25 13.18 -1.90
N SER A 299 -13.57 13.16 -2.08
CA SER A 299 -14.36 11.93 -1.93
C SER A 299 -14.41 11.14 -3.25
N GLN A 300 -14.57 9.82 -3.17
CA GLN A 300 -14.80 8.98 -4.35
C GLN A 300 -16.00 9.43 -5.18
N GLU A 301 -17.07 9.84 -4.50
CA GLU A 301 -18.29 10.30 -5.15
C GLU A 301 -18.04 11.58 -5.96
N SER A 302 -17.36 12.56 -5.36
CA SER A 302 -17.00 13.81 -6.05
C SER A 302 -16.03 13.56 -7.20
N LEU A 303 -15.05 12.66 -7.01
CA LEU A 303 -14.13 12.28 -8.07
C LEU A 303 -14.85 11.60 -9.24
N ALA A 304 -15.74 10.63 -8.97
CA ALA A 304 -16.48 9.93 -10.02
C ALA A 304 -17.40 10.88 -10.80
N ALA A 305 -18.14 11.74 -10.11
CA ALA A 305 -18.99 12.75 -10.74
C ALA A 305 -18.18 13.74 -11.58
N HIS A 306 -16.98 14.12 -11.09
CA HIS A 306 -16.08 15.02 -11.79
C HIS A 306 -15.51 14.40 -13.06
N LYS A 307 -14.97 13.17 -12.99
CA LYS A 307 -14.46 12.43 -14.17
C LYS A 307 -15.52 12.26 -15.26
N ALA A 308 -16.78 12.06 -14.89
CA ALA A 308 -17.88 11.96 -15.84
C ALA A 308 -18.18 13.29 -16.55
N SER A 309 -17.99 14.42 -15.85
CA SER A 309 -18.30 15.76 -16.37
C SER A 309 -17.12 16.43 -17.07
N HIS A 310 -15.89 16.03 -16.72
CA HIS A 310 -14.63 16.64 -17.14
C HIS A 310 -13.59 15.58 -17.54
N PRO A 311 -13.82 14.83 -18.63
CA PRO A 311 -12.90 13.78 -19.10
C PRO A 311 -11.53 14.32 -19.52
N GLU A 312 -11.42 15.63 -19.78
CA GLU A 312 -10.17 16.32 -20.11
C GLU A 312 -9.21 16.47 -18.93
N VAL A 313 -9.67 16.26 -17.69
CA VAL A 313 -8.87 16.40 -16.47
C VAL A 313 -8.40 15.02 -16.00
N GLY A 314 -7.08 14.81 -16.06
CA GLY A 314 -6.44 13.53 -15.73
C GLY A 314 -5.87 13.46 -14.31
N LEU A 315 -5.31 12.30 -13.98
CA LEU A 315 -4.60 12.04 -12.71
C LEU A 315 -3.50 13.07 -12.44
N GLU A 316 -2.72 13.41 -13.46
CA GLU A 316 -1.62 14.37 -13.37
C GLU A 316 -2.11 15.81 -13.06
N ASP A 317 -3.33 16.17 -13.46
CA ASP A 317 -3.93 17.46 -13.10
C ASP A 317 -4.32 17.49 -11.61
N TYR A 318 -4.82 16.36 -11.08
CA TYR A 318 -5.15 16.24 -9.66
C TYR A 318 -3.91 16.29 -8.75
N ARG A 319 -2.78 15.76 -9.20
CA ARG A 319 -1.50 15.88 -8.48
C ARG A 319 -1.00 17.32 -8.37
N ARG A 320 -1.46 18.22 -9.25
CA ARG A 320 -1.13 19.64 -9.24
C ARG A 320 -2.01 20.49 -8.33
N ILE A 321 -3.04 19.92 -7.68
CA ILE A 321 -3.97 20.69 -6.84
C ILE A 321 -3.24 21.48 -5.77
N GLN A 322 -2.25 20.90 -5.08
CA GLN A 322 -1.46 21.65 -4.08
C GLN A 322 -0.75 22.87 -4.71
N GLN A 323 -0.16 22.71 -5.89
CA GLN A 323 0.51 23.81 -6.59
C GLN A 323 -0.50 24.90 -7.00
N ILE A 324 -1.68 24.52 -7.48
CA ILE A 324 -2.76 25.45 -7.83
C ILE A 324 -3.19 26.26 -6.60
N LEU A 325 -3.31 25.62 -5.43
CA LEU A 325 -3.64 26.32 -4.19
C LEU A 325 -2.52 27.26 -3.74
N ASP A 326 -1.26 26.87 -3.93
CA ASP A 326 -0.11 27.66 -3.48
C ASP A 326 0.16 28.87 -4.40
N SER A 327 0.05 28.73 -5.72
CA SER A 327 0.42 29.78 -6.69
C SER A 327 -0.76 30.45 -7.40
N GLY A 328 -1.96 29.88 -7.31
CA GLY A 328 -3.14 30.39 -8.01
C GLY A 328 -3.65 31.71 -7.42
N GLU A 329 -4.27 32.51 -8.28
CA GLU A 329 -5.04 33.68 -7.86
C GLU A 329 -6.31 33.21 -7.14
N VAL A 330 -6.64 33.83 -6.01
CA VAL A 330 -7.71 33.35 -5.14
C VAL A 330 -8.87 34.34 -5.19
N TYR A 331 -10.05 33.82 -5.49
CA TYR A 331 -11.28 34.58 -5.59
C TYR A 331 -12.35 34.02 -4.66
N GLN A 332 -13.19 34.90 -4.11
CA GLN A 332 -14.34 34.55 -3.30
C GLN A 332 -15.60 35.19 -3.89
N ARG A 333 -16.70 34.44 -3.88
CA ARG A 333 -18.00 34.97 -4.33
C ARG A 333 -18.71 35.62 -3.13
N GLU A 334 -19.21 36.83 -3.35
CA GLU A 334 -19.96 37.57 -2.35
C GLU A 334 -21.20 36.77 -1.89
N GLY A 335 -21.34 36.58 -0.56
CA GLY A 335 -22.41 35.77 0.03
C GLY A 335 -22.16 34.25 0.12
N GLU A 336 -21.05 33.73 -0.43
CA GLU A 336 -20.66 32.30 -0.33
C GLU A 336 -19.29 32.14 0.39
N PRO A 337 -19.17 32.47 1.69
CA PRO A 337 -17.87 32.49 2.39
C PRO A 337 -17.18 31.12 2.45
N GLY A 338 -17.96 30.04 2.37
CA GLY A 338 -17.47 28.66 2.38
C GLY A 338 -16.95 28.15 1.03
N ARG A 339 -16.84 28.98 -0.01
CA ARG A 339 -16.36 28.59 -1.33
C ARG A 339 -15.26 29.52 -1.83
N MET A 340 -14.10 28.95 -2.16
CA MET A 340 -13.00 29.66 -2.82
C MET A 340 -12.76 29.12 -4.21
N VAL A 341 -12.36 30.00 -5.12
CA VAL A 341 -12.02 29.70 -6.50
C VAL A 341 -10.55 30.05 -6.72
N TYR A 342 -9.73 29.06 -7.06
CA TYR A 342 -8.31 29.23 -7.35
C TYR A 342 -8.10 29.20 -8.87
N LEU A 343 -7.35 30.17 -9.40
CA LEU A 343 -7.11 30.35 -10.83
C LEU A 343 -5.63 30.32 -11.20
N SER A 344 -5.31 29.48 -12.19
CA SER A 344 -4.04 29.42 -12.96
C SER A 344 -2.88 28.58 -12.38
N LEU A 345 -2.22 27.84 -13.27
CA LEU A 345 -0.89 27.25 -13.07
C LEU A 345 -0.10 27.29 -14.40
N GLY A 346 0.89 28.17 -14.51
CA GLY A 346 1.75 28.27 -15.69
C GLY A 346 0.99 28.70 -16.96
N GLU A 347 1.18 27.97 -18.07
CA GLU A 347 0.54 28.26 -19.38
C GLU A 347 -0.89 27.72 -19.50
N ARG A 348 -1.39 26.94 -18.52
CA ARG A 348 -2.76 26.41 -18.50
C ARG A 348 -3.57 27.04 -17.36
N LEU A 349 -4.74 27.55 -17.71
CA LEU A 349 -5.65 28.15 -16.75
C LEU A 349 -6.54 27.06 -16.12
N TYR A 350 -6.27 26.73 -14.86
CA TYR A 350 -7.12 25.83 -14.07
C TYR A 350 -8.05 26.64 -13.18
N ARG A 351 -9.27 26.13 -12.97
CA ARG A 351 -10.17 26.62 -11.94
C ARG A 351 -10.49 25.52 -10.94
N ALA A 352 -10.00 25.69 -9.72
CA ALA A 352 -10.28 24.78 -8.61
C ALA A 352 -11.26 25.42 -7.62
N ALA A 353 -12.24 24.67 -7.15
CA ALA A 353 -13.14 25.14 -6.09
C ALA A 353 -13.02 24.28 -4.83
N LEU A 354 -12.89 24.93 -3.67
CA LEU A 354 -12.90 24.29 -2.36
C LEU A 354 -14.21 24.61 -1.62
N LYS A 355 -14.66 23.69 -0.78
CA LYS A 355 -15.77 23.92 0.13
C LYS A 355 -15.50 23.37 1.51
N ARG A 356 -15.81 24.17 2.53
CA ARG A 356 -15.84 23.71 3.93
C ARG A 356 -17.19 23.08 4.28
N THR A 357 -17.19 22.11 5.17
CA THR A 357 -18.43 21.61 5.79
C THR A 357 -19.11 22.68 6.65
N GLY A 358 -20.42 22.50 6.91
CA GLY A 358 -21.20 23.43 7.72
C GLY A 358 -20.70 23.54 9.17
N ASP A 359 -20.14 22.45 9.71
CA ASP A 359 -19.53 22.39 11.05
C ASP A 359 -18.07 22.87 11.08
N GLY A 360 -17.49 23.23 9.94
CA GLY A 360 -16.14 23.77 9.84
C GLY A 360 -14.98 22.77 9.91
N LYS A 361 -15.26 21.50 10.22
CA LYS A 361 -14.25 20.48 10.55
C LYS A 361 -13.48 19.93 9.36
N LYS A 362 -14.11 19.90 8.18
CA LYS A 362 -13.52 19.34 6.97
C LYS A 362 -13.58 20.32 5.81
N ASN A 363 -12.60 20.23 4.92
CA ASN A 363 -12.62 20.89 3.63
C ASN A 363 -12.62 19.84 2.53
N TYR A 364 -13.37 20.12 1.47
CA TYR A 364 -13.50 19.26 0.32
C TYR A 364 -13.11 19.98 -0.96
N PHE A 365 -12.43 19.25 -1.83
CA PHE A 365 -12.25 19.61 -3.21
C PHE A 365 -13.56 19.38 -3.98
N LEU A 366 -14.06 20.41 -4.67
CA LEU A 366 -15.35 20.33 -5.37
C LEU A 366 -15.20 20.09 -6.88
N THR A 367 -14.32 20.82 -7.54
CA THR A 367 -14.16 20.72 -9.00
C THR A 367 -12.82 21.30 -9.44
N LEU A 368 -12.25 20.71 -10.49
CA LEU A 368 -11.09 21.17 -11.25
C LEU A 368 -11.49 21.30 -12.72
N PHE A 369 -11.30 22.43 -13.38
CA PHE A 369 -11.50 22.47 -14.84
C PHE A 369 -10.42 23.27 -15.53
N VAL A 370 -10.10 22.84 -16.74
CA VAL A 370 -9.24 23.58 -17.66
C VAL A 370 -10.10 24.62 -18.36
N VAL A 371 -9.75 25.89 -18.22
CA VAL A 371 -10.45 26.97 -18.89
C VAL A 371 -10.00 27.03 -20.35
N THR A 372 -10.95 26.85 -21.26
CA THR A 372 -10.73 26.92 -22.71
C THR A 372 -11.22 28.23 -23.33
N ASP A 373 -12.06 28.99 -22.62
CA ASP A 373 -12.58 30.30 -23.03
C ASP A 373 -12.19 31.39 -22.00
N GLU A 374 -11.12 32.11 -22.31
CA GLU A 374 -10.60 33.20 -21.47
C GLU A 374 -11.56 34.40 -21.34
N ALA A 375 -12.44 34.62 -22.32
CA ALA A 375 -13.38 35.73 -22.28
C ALA A 375 -14.52 35.44 -21.30
N ALA A 376 -15.03 34.21 -21.29
CA ALA A 376 -16.00 33.76 -20.30
C ALA A 376 -15.43 33.84 -18.87
N GLU A 377 -14.18 33.44 -18.67
CA GLU A 377 -13.57 33.48 -17.34
C GLU A 377 -13.28 34.90 -16.85
N ARG A 378 -12.90 35.84 -17.73
CA ARG A 378 -12.82 37.27 -17.38
C ARG A 378 -14.14 37.81 -16.83
N ASN A 379 -15.27 37.41 -17.42
CA ASN A 379 -16.60 37.81 -16.95
C ASN A 379 -16.98 37.18 -15.59
N VAL A 380 -16.48 35.98 -15.29
CA VAL A 380 -16.65 35.35 -13.97
C VAL A 380 -15.82 36.07 -12.92
N ARG A 381 -14.54 36.33 -13.21
CA ARG A 381 -13.61 37.06 -12.34
C ARG A 381 -14.13 38.44 -11.96
N ALA A 382 -14.74 39.16 -12.91
CA ALA A 382 -15.32 40.49 -12.66
C ALA A 382 -16.46 40.48 -11.63
N LYS A 383 -17.06 39.31 -11.34
CA LYS A 383 -18.16 39.14 -10.37
C LYS A 383 -17.69 38.58 -9.02
N MET A 384 -16.37 38.44 -8.81
CA MET A 384 -15.79 37.86 -7.60
C MET A 384 -14.78 38.82 -6.98
N GLN A 385 -14.67 38.77 -5.65
CA GLN A 385 -13.65 39.52 -4.94
C GLN A 385 -12.31 38.76 -5.01
N ARG A 386 -11.27 39.42 -5.51
CA ARG A 386 -9.90 38.88 -5.48
C ARG A 386 -9.32 39.03 -4.08
N LEU A 387 -8.82 37.92 -3.54
CA LEU A 387 -8.14 37.83 -2.24
C LEU A 387 -6.62 37.82 -2.39
N ARG A 388 -6.11 37.20 -3.46
CA ARG A 388 -4.69 37.10 -3.81
C ARG A 388 -4.52 37.05 -5.33
#